data_AF-A0A377K5A9-F1
#
_entry.id   AF-A0A377K5A9-F1
#
_cell.length_a   1.000
_cell.length_b   1.000
_cell.length_c   1.000
_cell.angle_alpha   90.00
_cell.angle_beta   90.00
_cell.angle_gamma   90.00
#
_symmetry.space_group_name_H-M   'P 1'
#
loop_
_entity.id
_entity.type
_entity.pdbx_description
1 polymer ?
#
loop_
_entity_poly.entity_id
_entity_poly.type
_entity_poly.pdbx_seq_one_letter_code
_entity_poly.pdbx_strand_id
1 'polypeptide(L)'
;MTIAIVIGTHGWAAEQLLKTAEMLLGEQENVGWIDFVPGENAETLIEKYNAQLAKLDTTKGVLFLVDTWGGSPFQCCQPHCRRQRAL
;
A
#
# COMPACT_ATOMS: atom_id res chain seq x y z
N MET A 1 10.76 11.84 -10.44
CA MET A 1 9.51 11.05 -10.42
C MET A 1 9.86 9.58 -10.25
N THR A 2 9.55 9.06 -9.06
CA THR A 2 9.77 7.69 -8.57
C THR A 2 8.46 6.90 -8.65
N ILE A 3 8.52 5.57 -8.49
CA ILE A 3 7.33 4.71 -8.42
C ILE A 3 6.63 4.98 -7.07
N ALA A 4 5.29 5.06 -7.06
CA ALA A 4 4.55 5.16 -5.81
C ALA A 4 4.59 3.84 -5.04
N ILE A 5 4.80 3.89 -3.73
CA ILE A 5 4.83 2.70 -2.87
C ILE A 5 3.65 2.76 -1.91
N VAL A 6 2.94 1.64 -1.73
CA VAL A 6 1.91 1.50 -0.70
C VAL A 6 2.20 0.27 0.14
N ILE A 7 2.40 0.46 1.45
CA ILE A 7 2.64 -0.62 2.42
C ILE A 7 1.32 -1.00 3.09
N GLY A 8 0.94 -2.28 3.07
CA GLY A 8 -0.30 -2.76 3.72
C GLY A 8 -0.06 -3.97 4.60
N THR A 9 -0.44 -3.89 5.87
CA THR A 9 -0.25 -4.98 6.84
C THR A 9 -1.49 -5.20 7.69
N HIS A 10 -1.64 -6.41 8.23
CA HIS A 10 -2.51 -6.65 9.38
C HIS A 10 -1.99 -5.90 10.61
N GLY A 11 -2.91 -5.38 11.41
CA GLY A 11 -2.59 -4.51 12.55
C GLY A 11 -1.98 -3.18 12.11
N TRP A 12 -0.99 -2.72 12.86
CA TRP A 12 -0.42 -1.36 12.77
C TRP A 12 1.07 -1.35 12.37
N ALA A 13 1.53 -2.41 11.69
CA ALA A 13 2.94 -2.56 11.36
C ALA A 13 3.38 -1.65 10.20
N ALA A 14 2.48 -1.35 9.25
CA ALA A 14 2.81 -0.62 8.02
C ALA A 14 3.45 0.76 8.30
N GLU A 15 2.86 1.55 9.20
CA GLU A 15 3.40 2.86 9.60
C GLU A 15 4.79 2.72 10.24
N GLN A 16 4.97 1.74 11.12
CA GLN A 16 6.23 1.55 11.85
C GLN A 16 7.36 1.07 10.93
N LEU A 17 7.03 0.28 9.91
CA LEU A 17 7.97 -0.12 8.87
C LEU A 17 8.46 1.07 8.05
N LEU A 18 7.55 1.98 7.67
CA LEU A 18 7.92 3.22 7.00
C LEU A 18 8.82 4.10 7.88
N LYS A 19 8.41 4.36 9.13
CA LYS A 19 9.21 5.14 10.09
C LYS A 19 10.61 4.56 10.29
N THR A 20 10.72 3.24 10.37
CA THR A 20 12.03 2.57 10.48
C THR A 20 12.88 2.80 9.23
N ALA A 21 12.30 2.72 8.03
CA ALA A 21 13.01 3.02 6.78
C ALA A 21 13.45 4.49 6.74
N GLU A 22 12.61 5.42 7.17
CA GLU A 22 12.92 6.85 7.23
C GLU A 22 14.02 7.18 8.23
N MET A 23 14.07 6.47 9.37
CA MET A 23 15.17 6.60 10.32
C MET A 23 16.52 6.18 9.73
N LEU A 24 16.54 5.24 8.77
CA LEU A 24 17.75 4.71 8.16
C LEU A 24 18.17 5.49 6.90
N LEU A 25 17.20 5.95 6.11
CA LEU A 25 17.42 6.48 4.76
C LEU A 25 17.01 7.95 4.61
N GLY A 26 16.42 8.55 5.64
CA GLY A 26 15.77 9.87 5.58
C GLY A 26 14.31 9.79 5.11
N GLU A 27 13.59 10.90 5.21
CA GLU A 27 12.18 11.01 4.82
C GLU A 27 11.93 10.48 3.39
N GLN A 28 10.85 9.72 3.22
CA GLN A 28 10.51 9.11 1.94
C GLN A 28 9.30 9.80 1.31
N GLU A 29 9.49 10.35 0.12
CA GLU A 29 8.38 10.91 -0.66
C GLU A 29 7.69 9.84 -1.50
N ASN A 30 6.41 10.07 -1.82
CA ASN A 30 5.60 9.17 -2.65
C ASN A 30 5.42 7.76 -2.07
N VAL A 31 5.41 7.64 -0.74
CA VAL A 31 5.13 6.41 0.00
C VAL A 31 3.89 6.58 0.87
N GLY A 32 2.94 5.67 0.74
CA GLY A 32 1.75 5.58 1.58
C GLY A 32 1.72 4.27 2.37
N TRP A 33 0.89 4.21 3.39
CA TRP A 33 0.67 3.01 4.19
C TRP A 33 -0.79 2.85 4.56
N ILE A 34 -1.18 1.61 4.83
CA ILE A 34 -2.50 1.25 5.34
C ILE A 34 -2.39 0.21 6.46
N ASP A 35 -3.23 0.38 7.46
CA ASP A 35 -3.44 -0.57 8.55
C ASP A 35 -4.73 -1.34 8.32
N PHE A 36 -4.73 -2.62 8.72
CA PHE A 36 -5.91 -3.47 8.71
C PHE A 36 -6.19 -4.01 10.11
N VAL A 37 -7.17 -3.41 10.79
CA VAL A 37 -7.43 -3.66 12.21
C VAL A 37 -8.67 -4.55 12.42
N PRO A 38 -8.79 -5.24 13.57
CA PRO A 38 -9.98 -6.05 13.85
C PRO A 38 -11.29 -5.25 13.74
N GLY A 39 -12.27 -5.81 13.03
CA GLY A 39 -13.56 -5.16 12.78
C GLY A 39 -13.69 -4.50 11.41
N GLU A 40 -12.58 -4.32 10.69
CA GLU A 40 -12.59 -3.85 9.31
C GLU A 40 -12.85 -4.99 8.32
N ASN A 41 -13.39 -4.65 7.16
CA ASN A 41 -13.64 -5.59 6.09
C ASN A 41 -12.86 -5.20 4.82
N ALA A 42 -13.05 -5.99 3.75
CA ALA A 42 -12.39 -5.76 2.46
C ALA A 42 -12.78 -4.42 1.82
N GLU A 43 -14.01 -3.95 2.00
CA GLU A 43 -14.48 -2.68 1.44
C GLU A 43 -13.74 -1.50 2.09
N THR A 44 -13.60 -1.51 3.42
CA THR A 44 -12.81 -0.52 4.16
C THR A 44 -11.35 -0.48 3.68
N LEU A 45 -10.76 -1.65 3.44
CA LEU A 45 -9.40 -1.77 2.89
C LEU A 45 -9.28 -1.14 1.49
N ILE A 46 -10.24 -1.43 0.61
CA ILE A 46 -10.27 -0.88 -0.75
C ILE A 46 -10.40 0.65 -0.72
N GLU A 47 -11.25 1.19 0.15
CA GLU A 47 -11.39 2.64 0.36
C GLU A 47 -10.09 3.27 0.85
N LYS A 48 -9.42 2.65 1.82
CA LYS A 48 -8.10 3.10 2.30
C LYS A 48 -7.06 3.10 1.19
N TYR A 49 -7.01 2.06 0.36
CA TYR A 49 -6.12 2.02 -0.80
C TYR A 49 -6.41 3.17 -1.78
N ASN A 50 -7.67 3.37 -2.15
CA ASN A 50 -8.06 4.48 -3.03
C ASN A 50 -7.67 5.85 -2.46
N ALA A 51 -7.89 6.05 -1.15
CA ALA A 51 -7.53 7.29 -0.47
C ALA A 51 -6.03 7.55 -0.44
N GLN A 52 -5.19 6.51 -0.32
CA GLN A 52 -3.73 6.66 -0.42
C GLN A 52 -3.30 6.93 -1.87
N LEU A 53 -3.81 6.15 -2.82
CA LEU A 53 -3.47 6.32 -4.24
C LEU A 53 -3.79 7.71 -4.79
N ALA A 54 -4.88 8.34 -4.31
CA ALA A 54 -5.24 9.71 -4.69
C ALA A 54 -4.24 10.78 -4.21
N LYS A 55 -3.41 10.48 -3.21
CA LYS A 55 -2.39 11.39 -2.65
C LYS A 55 -1.00 11.17 -3.26
N LEU A 56 -0.81 10.07 -4.00
CA LEU A 56 0.48 9.66 -4.54
C LEU A 56 0.59 9.97 -6.03
N ASP A 57 1.82 10.21 -6.50
CA ASP A 57 2.12 10.30 -7.92
C ASP A 57 2.24 8.88 -8.50
N THR A 58 1.16 8.43 -9.14
CA THR A 58 1.03 7.09 -9.73
C THR A 58 1.36 7.05 -11.23
N THR A 59 1.88 8.14 -11.80
CA THR A 59 2.15 8.25 -13.26
C THR A 59 3.12 7.21 -13.79
N LYS A 60 4.05 6.73 -12.95
CA LYS A 60 5.02 5.66 -13.27
C LYS A 60 4.61 4.28 -12.77
N GLY A 61 3.39 4.15 -12.25
CA GLY A 61 2.89 2.92 -11.64
C GLY A 61 3.01 2.92 -10.12
N VAL A 62 2.55 1.82 -9.52
CA VAL A 62 2.44 1.64 -8.08
C VAL A 62 2.98 0.27 -7.69
N LEU A 63 3.76 0.22 -6.62
CA LEU A 63 4.23 -1.00 -5.98
C LEU A 63 3.53 -1.19 -4.63
N PHE A 64 2.82 -2.30 -4.47
CA PHE A 64 2.23 -2.69 -3.20
C PHE A 64 3.16 -3.63 -2.45
N LEU A 65 3.52 -3.26 -1.22
CA LEU A 65 4.27 -4.10 -0.29
C LEU A 65 3.30 -4.60 0.78
N VAL A 66 3.04 -5.90 0.81
CA VAL A 66 2.08 -6.50 1.75
C VAL A 66 2.74 -7.57 2.60
N ASP A 67 2.22 -7.75 3.81
CA ASP A 67 2.82 -8.65 4.81
C ASP A 67 2.79 -10.13 4.42
N THR A 68 1.67 -10.60 3.86
CA THR A 68 1.37 -12.02 3.67
C THR A 68 0.61 -12.26 2.38
N TRP A 69 1.01 -13.32 1.67
CA TRP A 69 0.26 -13.79 0.50
C TRP A 69 -1.10 -14.34 0.92
N GLY A 70 -2.16 -13.94 0.22
CA GLY A 70 -3.51 -14.42 0.48
C GLY A 70 -4.23 -13.76 1.65
N GLY A 71 -3.57 -12.87 2.40
CA GLY A 71 -4.21 -12.04 3.43
C GLY A 71 -5.13 -10.95 2.85
N SER A 72 -5.99 -10.36 3.68
CA SER A 72 -6.90 -9.29 3.23
C SER A 72 -6.18 -8.10 2.58
N PRO A 73 -5.04 -7.59 3.13
CA PRO A 73 -4.26 -6.54 2.45
C PRO A 73 -3.81 -6.94 1.05
N PHE A 74 -3.33 -8.19 0.88
CA PHE A 74 -2.91 -8.71 -0.44
C PHE A 74 -4.08 -8.83 -1.42
N GLN A 75 -5.23 -9.35 -0.99
CA GLN A 75 -6.38 -9.53 -1.87
C GLN A 75 -6.99 -8.20 -2.31
N CYS A 76 -7.05 -7.22 -1.40
CA CYS A 76 -7.71 -5.94 -1.64
C CYS A 76 -6.90 -4.98 -2.53
N CYS A 77 -5.58 -5.17 -2.68
CA CYS A 77 -4.77 -4.40 -3.63
C CYS A 77 -4.77 -4.96 -5.06
N GLN A 78 -5.17 -6.24 -5.25
CA GLN A 78 -5.21 -6.88 -6.57
C GLN A 78 -6.01 -6.10 -7.63
N PRO A 79 -7.19 -5.51 -7.33
CA PRO A 79 -7.95 -4.73 -8.31
C PRO A 79 -7.19 -3.49 -8.83
N HIS A 80 -6.30 -2.91 -8.02
CA HIS A 80 -5.47 -1.76 -8.37
C HIS A 80 -4.25 -2.16 -9.19
N CYS A 81 -3.76 -3.39 -9.01
CA CYS A 81 -2.81 -4.04 -9.89
C CYS A 81 -3.52 -4.47 -11.18
N ARG A 82 -3.93 -3.51 -12.02
CA ARG A 82 -4.43 -3.83 -13.36
C ARG A 82 -3.40 -4.71 -14.05
N ARG A 83 -3.82 -5.91 -14.45
CA ARG A 83 -3.07 -6.77 -15.38
C ARG A 83 -2.63 -5.91 -16.55
N GLN A 84 -1.35 -5.55 -16.61
CA GLN A 84 -0.67 -5.45 -17.89
C GLN A 84 -0.66 -6.86 -18.47
N ARG A 85 -1.79 -7.30 -19.02
CA ARG A 85 -1.72 -8.25 -20.12
C ARG A 85 -1.12 -7.43 -21.26
N ALA A 86 0.20 -7.52 -21.38
CA ALA A 86 0.82 -7.36 -22.67
C ALA A 86 0.11 -8.36 -23.60
N LEU A 87 -0.57 -7.82 -24.61
CA LEU A 87 -1.07 -8.45 -25.84
C LEU A 87 -1.56 -9.91 -25.72
#